data_AF-A0AA40G2W4-F1
#
_entry.id   AF-A0AA40G2W4-F1
#
_cell.length_a   1.000
_cell.length_b   1.000
_cell.length_c   1.000
_cell.angle_alpha   90.00
_cell.angle_beta   90.00
_cell.angle_gamma   90.00
#
_symmetry.space_group_name_H-M   'P 1'
#
loop_
_entity.id
_entity.type
_entity.pdbx_description
1 polymer ?
#
loop_
_entity_poly.entity_id
_entity_poly.type
_entity_poly.pdbx_seq_one_letter_code
_entity_poly.pdbx_strand_id
1 'polypeptide(L)'
;MQTKQNKKEKEIVKNVKNFKKYELCNSPTKICTTFVIDEDSFNQKKIYECSDLWIECDPHIKSTTIVAANSDDSNNNKQKVWRYYVLGSSSVSHRDIKSEKYAYTI
;
A
#
# COMPACT_ATOMS: atom_id res chain seq x y z
N MET A 1 21.10 5.89 37.67
CA MET A 1 20.58 4.98 36.60
C MET A 1 19.74 5.68 35.52
N GLN A 2 19.14 6.86 35.76
CA GLN A 2 18.28 7.57 34.78
C GLN A 2 19.00 8.15 33.54
N THR A 3 20.27 8.53 33.65
CA THR A 3 21.02 9.18 32.55
C THR A 3 21.29 8.28 31.33
N LYS A 4 21.27 6.95 31.51
CA LYS A 4 21.46 5.97 30.42
C LYS A 4 20.19 5.75 29.58
N GLN A 5 19.01 5.86 30.19
CA GLN A 5 17.72 5.74 29.49
C GLN A 5 17.47 6.94 28.55
N ASN A 6 17.73 8.16 29.04
CA ASN A 6 17.55 9.38 28.26
C ASN A 6 18.48 9.50 27.03
N LYS A 7 19.63 8.82 27.03
CA LYS A 7 20.52 8.75 25.85
C LYS A 7 19.98 7.80 24.79
N LYS A 8 19.46 6.63 25.19
CA LYS A 8 18.84 5.65 24.28
C LYS A 8 17.59 6.24 23.61
N GLU A 9 16.72 6.88 24.36
CA GLU A 9 15.52 7.55 23.80
C GLU A 9 15.90 8.64 22.79
N LYS A 10 16.91 9.47 23.10
CA LYS A 10 17.39 10.51 22.17
C LYS A 10 18.04 9.93 20.89
N GLU A 11 18.69 8.78 20.96
CA GLU A 11 19.20 8.06 19.77
C GLU A 11 18.09 7.42 18.94
N ILE A 12 17.07 6.85 19.60
CA ILE A 12 15.87 6.32 18.93
C ILE A 12 15.14 7.44 18.19
N VAL A 13 14.95 8.60 18.83
CA VAL A 13 14.32 9.79 18.22
C VAL A 13 15.16 10.34 17.05
N LYS A 14 16.50 10.31 17.15
CA LYS A 14 17.39 10.71 16.03
C LYS A 14 17.29 9.80 14.82
N ASN A 15 16.91 8.55 15.01
CA ASN A 15 16.74 7.55 13.96
C ASN A 15 15.28 7.34 13.54
N VAL A 16 14.35 8.19 14.02
CA VAL A 16 12.98 8.22 13.48
C VAL A 16 13.08 8.70 12.05
N LYS A 17 13.06 7.73 11.12
CA LYS A 17 12.87 8.02 9.71
C LYS A 17 11.52 8.73 9.59
N ASN A 18 11.58 10.01 9.23
CA ASN A 18 10.38 10.74 8.85
C ASN A 18 9.89 10.17 7.51
N PHE A 19 8.94 9.25 7.58
CA PHE A 19 8.28 8.72 6.39
C PHE A 19 7.33 9.78 5.85
N LYS A 20 7.39 10.00 4.53
CA LYS A 20 6.37 10.81 3.88
C LYS A 20 5.07 10.01 3.85
N LYS A 21 3.92 10.70 3.89
CA LYS A 21 2.60 10.03 3.94
C LYS A 21 2.41 9.02 2.81
N TYR A 22 2.84 9.34 1.60
CA TYR A 22 2.73 8.45 0.44
C TYR A 22 3.61 7.20 0.53
N GLU A 23 4.57 7.14 1.46
CA GLU A 23 5.50 6.01 1.62
C GLU A 23 4.98 4.94 2.60
N LEU A 24 3.89 5.23 3.32
CA LEU A 24 3.33 4.35 4.36
C LEU A 24 2.62 3.13 3.77
N CYS A 25 1.90 3.31 2.66
CA CYS A 25 1.05 2.25 2.07
C CYS A 25 1.38 1.97 0.59
N ASN A 26 2.59 2.31 0.12
CA ASN A 26 2.97 2.17 -1.29
C ASN A 26 3.58 0.80 -1.65
N SER A 27 3.25 -0.27 -0.93
CA SER A 27 3.52 -1.65 -1.35
C SER A 27 2.64 -2.63 -0.57
N PRO A 28 2.44 -3.88 -1.08
CA PRO A 28 1.66 -4.90 -0.39
C PRO A 28 2.15 -5.18 1.04
N THR A 29 3.46 -5.28 1.25
CA THR A 29 4.00 -5.52 2.60
C THR A 29 3.81 -4.31 3.52
N LYS A 30 3.98 -3.09 2.99
CA LYS A 30 3.88 -1.86 3.77
C LYS A 30 2.47 -1.54 4.23
N ILE A 31 1.46 -1.81 3.40
CA ILE A 31 0.06 -1.69 3.82
C ILE A 31 -0.23 -2.66 4.97
N CYS A 32 0.24 -3.91 4.89
CA CYS A 32 0.09 -4.87 5.98
C CYS A 32 0.77 -4.40 7.27
N THR A 33 2.01 -3.90 7.19
CA THR A 33 2.71 -3.38 8.38
C THR A 33 2.00 -2.16 8.98
N THR A 34 1.55 -1.21 8.14
CA THR A 34 0.93 0.03 8.61
C THR A 34 -0.41 -0.19 9.29
N PHE A 35 -1.21 -1.14 8.79
CA PHE A 35 -2.52 -1.48 9.34
C PHE A 35 -2.50 -2.68 10.29
N VAL A 36 -1.32 -3.23 10.62
CA VAL A 36 -1.17 -4.41 11.48
C VAL A 36 -1.99 -5.60 10.95
N ILE A 37 -1.90 -5.84 9.65
CA ILE A 37 -2.51 -7.01 9.01
C ILE A 37 -1.49 -8.15 9.06
N ASP A 38 -1.66 -9.05 10.02
CA ASP A 38 -0.85 -10.25 10.18
C ASP A 38 -1.59 -11.53 9.75
N GLU A 39 -0.81 -12.59 9.54
CA GLU A 39 -1.31 -13.88 9.07
C GLU A 39 -2.23 -14.54 10.09
N ASP A 40 -1.85 -14.53 11.37
CA ASP A 40 -2.61 -15.19 12.45
C ASP A 40 -4.02 -14.58 12.61
N SER A 41 -4.11 -13.26 12.43
CA SER A 41 -5.34 -12.49 12.65
C SER A 41 -6.24 -12.42 11.42
N PHE A 42 -5.71 -12.47 10.19
CA PHE A 42 -6.52 -12.17 8.99
C PHE A 42 -6.46 -13.23 7.89
N ASN A 43 -5.55 -14.19 7.93
CA ASN A 43 -5.45 -15.21 6.89
C ASN A 43 -6.74 -16.04 6.79
N GLN A 44 -7.20 -16.26 5.56
CA GLN A 44 -8.44 -16.99 5.22
C GLN A 44 -9.73 -16.44 5.84
N LYS A 45 -9.70 -15.31 6.55
CA LYS A 45 -10.90 -14.67 7.07
C LYS A 45 -11.63 -13.91 5.97
N LYS A 46 -12.96 -13.95 6.03
CA LYS A 46 -13.81 -13.17 5.14
C LYS A 46 -13.89 -11.75 5.67
N ILE A 47 -13.53 -10.78 4.83
CA ILE A 47 -13.48 -9.37 5.22
C ILE A 47 -14.83 -8.84 5.74
N TYR A 48 -15.95 -9.35 5.24
CA TYR A 48 -17.28 -8.93 5.68
C TYR A 48 -17.73 -9.56 7.01
N GLU A 49 -16.97 -10.52 7.54
CA GLU A 49 -17.20 -11.14 8.86
C GLU A 49 -16.22 -10.58 9.92
N CYS A 50 -15.29 -9.71 9.53
CA CYS A 50 -14.31 -9.10 10.42
C CYS A 50 -14.88 -7.84 11.08
N SER A 51 -14.66 -7.68 12.39
CA SER A 51 -14.91 -6.42 13.12
C SER A 51 -13.78 -5.40 12.97
N ASP A 52 -12.56 -5.89 12.77
CA ASP A 52 -11.34 -5.08 12.90
C ASP A 52 -10.76 -4.64 11.55
N LEU A 53 -11.36 -5.09 10.44
CA LEU A 53 -10.98 -4.74 9.08
C LEU A 53 -12.21 -4.80 8.16
N TRP A 54 -12.52 -3.70 7.47
CA TRP A 54 -13.64 -3.63 6.53
C TRP A 54 -13.31 -2.69 5.36
N ILE A 55 -14.16 -2.70 4.34
CA ILE A 55 -14.07 -1.79 3.18
C ILE A 55 -15.28 -0.86 3.24
N GLU A 56 -15.02 0.44 3.10
CA GLU A 56 -16.06 1.47 3.02
C GLU A 56 -16.20 1.98 1.60
N CYS A 57 -17.41 2.40 1.24
CA CYS A 57 -17.66 3.14 0.01
C CYS A 57 -17.21 4.59 0.23
N ASP A 58 -16.30 5.09 -0.61
CA ASP A 58 -15.91 6.50 -0.60
C ASP A 58 -16.95 7.33 -1.39
N PRO A 59 -17.76 8.18 -0.73
CA PRO A 59 -18.79 8.97 -1.40
C PRO A 59 -18.22 10.13 -2.24
N HIS A 60 -16.92 10.39 -2.15
CA HIS A 60 -16.26 11.52 -2.81
C HIS A 60 -15.57 11.16 -4.13
N ILE A 61 -15.54 9.89 -4.52
CA ILE A 61 -15.02 9.46 -5.82
C ILE A 61 -16.02 9.83 -6.91
N LYS A 62 -15.74 10.92 -7.65
CA LYS A 62 -16.62 11.43 -8.71
C LYS A 62 -16.25 10.96 -10.12
N SER A 63 -14.96 10.66 -10.35
CA SER A 63 -14.42 10.17 -11.62
C SER A 63 -12.97 9.76 -11.40
N THR A 64 -12.61 8.52 -11.73
CA THR A 64 -11.23 8.02 -11.52
C THR A 64 -10.65 7.48 -12.82
N THR A 65 -9.45 7.92 -13.17
CA THR A 65 -8.73 7.35 -14.32
C THR A 65 -7.89 6.16 -13.86
N ILE A 66 -8.19 4.98 -14.40
CA ILE A 66 -7.58 3.69 -14.07
C ILE A 66 -6.58 3.29 -15.15
N VAL A 67 -5.42 2.80 -14.70
CA VAL A 67 -4.39 2.21 -15.56
C VAL A 67 -4.42 0.70 -15.39
N ALA A 68 -4.53 -0.04 -16.50
CA ALA A 68 -4.33 -1.48 -16.54
C ALA A 68 -2.91 -1.79 -17.03
N ALA A 69 -2.05 -2.25 -16.12
CA ALA A 69 -0.64 -2.55 -16.37
C ALA A 69 -0.36 -4.05 -16.27
N ASN A 70 0.81 -4.46 -16.77
CA ASN A 70 1.31 -5.81 -16.50
C ASN A 70 1.75 -5.93 -15.04
N SER A 71 1.63 -7.13 -14.47
CA SER A 71 2.24 -7.45 -13.18
C SER A 71 3.77 -7.31 -13.28
N ASP A 72 4.38 -6.92 -12.16
CA ASP A 72 5.83 -6.80 -12.03
C ASP A 72 6.50 -8.18 -11.84
N ASP A 73 5.72 -9.27 -11.76
CA ASP A 73 6.21 -10.65 -11.64
C ASP A 73 6.77 -11.20 -12.96
N SER A 74 8.11 -11.19 -13.08
CA SER A 74 8.84 -11.69 -14.24
C SER A 74 8.78 -13.22 -14.42
N ASN A 75 8.23 -13.96 -13.46
CA ASN A 75 8.27 -15.44 -13.45
C ASN A 75 7.03 -16.12 -14.06
N ASN A 76 5.97 -15.39 -14.39
CA ASN A 76 4.72 -16.01 -14.82
C ASN A 76 4.51 -15.90 -16.33
N ASN A 77 5.26 -16.70 -17.09
CA ASN A 77 5.25 -16.76 -18.56
C ASN A 77 3.94 -17.28 -19.20
N LYS A 78 2.80 -17.37 -18.49
CA LYS A 78 1.58 -17.99 -19.06
C LYS A 78 0.23 -17.34 -18.72
N GLN A 79 0.15 -16.39 -17.80
CA GLN A 79 -1.09 -15.63 -17.56
C GLN A 79 -0.79 -14.15 -17.36
N LYS A 80 -1.41 -13.32 -18.19
CA LYS A 80 -1.32 -11.87 -18.10
C LYS A 80 -2.07 -11.42 -16.84
N VAL A 81 -1.36 -11.33 -15.73
CA VAL A 81 -1.90 -10.75 -14.49
C VAL A 81 -1.96 -9.25 -14.70
N TRP A 82 -3.17 -8.71 -14.73
CA TRP A 82 -3.43 -7.29 -14.87
C TRP A 82 -3.36 -6.63 -13.50
N ARG A 83 -2.43 -5.67 -13.36
CA ARG A 83 -2.31 -4.80 -12.19
C ARG A 83 -3.06 -3.51 -12.48
N TYR A 84 -3.94 -3.08 -11.58
CA TYR A 84 -4.72 -1.85 -11.73
C TYR A 84 -4.29 -0.80 -10.71
N TYR A 85 -4.23 0.46 -11.12
CA TYR A 85 -3.99 1.59 -10.21
C TYR A 85 -4.58 2.89 -10.75
N VAL A 86 -4.71 3.88 -9.86
CA VAL A 86 -5.19 5.23 -10.22
C VAL A 86 -4.06 6.03 -10.88
N LEU A 87 -4.31 6.54 -12.09
CA LEU A 87 -3.36 7.39 -12.81
C LEU A 87 -2.97 8.62 -11.98
N GLY A 88 -1.67 8.91 -11.90
CA GLY A 88 -1.15 10.07 -11.18
C GLY A 88 -1.08 9.92 -9.66
N SER A 89 -1.53 8.80 -9.08
CA SER A 89 -1.42 8.57 -7.64
C SER A 89 0.04 8.43 -7.19
N SER A 90 0.45 9.26 -6.23
CA SER A 90 1.80 9.22 -5.64
C SER A 90 2.06 8.00 -4.77
N SER A 91 1.01 7.29 -4.38
CA SER A 91 1.09 6.12 -3.49
C SER A 91 1.26 4.80 -4.26
N VAL A 92 1.34 4.84 -5.58
CA VAL A 92 1.58 3.65 -6.42
C VAL A 92 3.04 3.23 -6.29
N SER A 93 3.27 1.94 -6.01
CA SER A 93 4.61 1.35 -5.84
C SER A 93 5.48 1.48 -7.08
N HIS A 94 4.91 1.10 -8.24
CA HIS A 94 5.58 1.07 -9.53
C HIS A 94 4.63 1.55 -10.63
N ARG A 95 5.06 2.56 -11.39
CA ARG A 95 4.29 3.10 -12.52
C ARG A 95 4.71 2.45 -13.83
N ASP A 96 3.74 2.14 -14.66
CA ASP A 96 3.95 1.65 -16.02
C ASP A 96 3.60 2.76 -17.01
N ILE A 97 4.60 3.55 -17.38
CA ILE A 97 4.48 4.72 -18.28
C ILE A 97 3.88 4.32 -19.64
N LYS A 98 4.09 3.08 -20.11
CA LYS A 98 3.52 2.63 -21.38
C LYS A 98 2.02 2.43 -21.24
N SER A 99 1.61 1.75 -20.16
CA SER A 99 0.20 1.48 -19.87
C SER A 99 -0.58 2.74 -19.49
N GLU A 100 0.07 3.74 -18.87
CA GLU A 100 -0.56 5.04 -18.53
C GLU A 100 -1.13 5.77 -19.76
N LYS A 101 -0.57 5.56 -20.95
CA LYS A 101 -1.08 6.15 -22.20
C LYS A 101 -2.45 5.60 -22.63
N TYR A 102 -2.83 4.44 -22.10
CA TYR A 102 -4.07 3.74 -22.41
C TYR A 102 -5.02 3.72 -21.21
N ALA A 103 -4.80 4.61 -20.23
CA ALA A 103 -5.66 4.73 -19.06
C ALA A 103 -7.08 5.15 -19.47
N TYR A 104 -8.07 4.70 -18.69
CA TYR A 104 -9.48 4.94 -18.97
C TYR A 104 -10.20 5.44 -17.73
N THR A 105 -11.22 6.27 -17.91
CA THR A 105 -12.01 6.83 -16.82
C THR A 105 -13.19 5.92 -16.49
N ILE A 106 -13.42 5.70 -15.20
CA ILE A 106 -14.61 5.04 -14.63
C ILE A 106 -15.48 6.05 -13.88
#